data_AF-A0A934X881-F1
#
_entry.id   AF-A0A934X881-F1
#
_cell.length_a   1.000
_cell.length_b   1.000
_cell.length_c   1.000
_cell.angle_alpha   90.00
_cell.angle_beta   90.00
_cell.angle_gamma   90.00
#
_symmetry.space_group_name_H-M   'P 1'
#
loop_
_entity.id
_entity.type
_entity.pdbx_description
1 polymer ?
#
loop_
_entity_poly.entity_id
_entity_poly.type
_entity_poly.pdbx_seq_one_letter_code
_entity_poly.pdbx_strand_id
1 'polypeptide(L)'
;MSPSLDNELAEPRQPASIELHSIDYVPDTERHGKVTHLGAIWFVSNINLTAMATGVTALSIGAGLVWTLIATILGSLFGTFFMAFHSAQGPQLGLPQLVQSRPQFGYLGAAVTVWVFALINYIAYNTSDALLSGDAFHELFGINTNVGYFIAALIAAVIALFGYHWIHRVNRVLTWPLIALMVTLSVAALKDGRLTAETWALGDFQPAPFMTVFVIVAGFQLGWAPYVSDYSRYLPASVGVRSTFWWTYLPSAVSGLWVFALGSIMYAAAGPDATPVEAFRSAADSLINGFGWVAVFALLLGLLSVMAINQYGGMMSMISIRDSIRPVAPSRRIRVIGIGIMFITVWLIAQFVGIERFNSFYGNVLIFLAYAFTPWTSINLVDYFFVRRGNYSIQEMFNPNGMYGRWGWRGQTAYLGALVIMVPFMVTAPFTGSFAAALGNVDYSMFVGLPVAAVIYLVLCRSLDLTAEREVVAAEGLVHR
;
A
#
# COMPACT_ATOMS: atom_id res chain seq x y z
N MET A 1 27.15 20.30 -20.07
CA MET A 1 26.17 20.85 -21.01
C MET A 1 24.80 20.41 -20.54
N SER A 2 24.11 21.30 -19.83
CA SER A 2 22.72 21.10 -19.38
C SER A 2 21.80 21.19 -20.60
N PRO A 3 20.85 20.27 -20.81
CA PRO A 3 19.78 20.53 -21.75
C PRO A 3 18.89 21.61 -21.12
N SER A 4 18.81 22.78 -21.75
CA SER A 4 17.79 23.77 -21.39
C SER A 4 16.42 23.21 -21.77
N LEU A 5 15.52 23.14 -20.80
CA LEU A 5 14.09 22.89 -21.01
C LEU A 5 13.43 24.19 -21.45
N ASP A 6 13.91 24.76 -22.55
CA ASP A 6 13.27 25.91 -23.17
C ASP A 6 12.02 25.43 -23.91
N ASN A 7 10.88 25.90 -23.41
CA ASN A 7 9.55 25.96 -24.02
C ASN A 7 9.52 25.74 -25.55
N GLU A 8 9.33 24.49 -25.98
CA GLU A 8 8.51 24.22 -27.16
C GLU A 8 7.13 23.81 -26.68
N LEU A 9 6.12 24.56 -27.12
CA LEU A 9 4.69 24.25 -27.00
C LEU A 9 4.43 22.89 -27.67
N ALA A 10 4.67 21.81 -26.93
CA ALA A 10 4.35 20.47 -27.39
C ALA A 10 2.83 20.36 -27.52
N GLU A 11 2.36 20.07 -28.73
CA GLU A 11 0.98 19.65 -28.96
C GLU A 11 0.56 18.58 -27.94
N PRO A 12 -0.72 18.54 -27.50
CA PRO A 12 -1.19 17.52 -26.58
C PRO A 12 -0.91 16.13 -27.18
N ARG A 13 0.14 15.48 -26.66
CA ARG A 13 0.52 14.13 -27.08
C ARG A 13 -0.67 13.22 -26.77
N GLN A 14 -1.19 12.56 -27.81
CA GLN A 14 -2.18 11.50 -27.61
C GLN A 14 -1.66 10.53 -26.54
N PRO A 15 -2.52 10.02 -25.63
CA PRO A 15 -2.07 9.09 -24.61
C PRO A 15 -1.44 7.87 -25.30
N ALA A 16 -0.12 7.76 -25.20
CA ALA A 16 0.61 6.62 -25.73
C ALA A 16 0.05 5.34 -25.09
N SER A 17 -0.09 4.27 -25.87
CA SER A 17 -0.56 2.97 -25.36
C SER A 17 0.33 2.37 -24.26
N ILE A 18 1.56 2.90 -24.12
CA ILE A 18 2.52 2.55 -23.07
C ILE A 18 2.98 3.85 -22.40
N GLU A 19 2.81 3.93 -21.07
CA GLU A 19 3.20 5.07 -20.25
C GLU A 19 4.74 5.20 -20.13
N LEU A 20 5.24 6.45 -20.23
CA LEU A 20 6.66 6.78 -20.40
C LEU A 20 7.31 7.46 -19.18
N HIS A 21 6.56 8.22 -18.38
CA HIS A 21 7.11 9.04 -17.28
C HIS A 21 7.78 8.21 -16.19
N SER A 22 7.21 7.07 -15.79
CA SER A 22 7.76 6.23 -14.71
C SER A 22 8.03 7.02 -13.42
N ILE A 23 9.27 7.49 -13.21
CA ILE A 23 9.71 8.22 -12.02
C ILE A 23 9.77 9.74 -12.21
N ASP A 24 9.56 10.24 -13.43
CA ASP A 24 9.69 11.65 -13.78
C ASP A 24 8.50 12.50 -13.30
N TYR A 25 8.72 13.80 -13.25
CA TYR A 25 7.69 14.81 -13.00
C TYR A 25 6.62 14.83 -14.08
N VAL A 26 5.35 14.95 -13.67
CA VAL A 26 4.21 15.12 -14.57
C VAL A 26 3.92 16.61 -14.77
N PRO A 27 4.17 17.18 -15.97
CA PRO A 27 3.87 18.58 -16.26
C PRO A 27 2.39 18.89 -16.17
N ASP A 28 2.04 20.13 -15.80
CA ASP A 28 0.65 20.57 -15.62
C ASP A 28 -0.23 20.36 -16.87
N THR A 29 0.35 20.48 -18.07
CA THR A 29 -0.34 20.23 -19.34
C THR A 29 -0.70 18.76 -19.56
N GLU A 30 -0.02 17.84 -18.87
CA GLU A 30 -0.26 16.40 -18.92
C GLU A 30 -1.10 15.90 -17.73
N ARG A 31 -1.38 16.78 -16.74
CA ARG A 31 -2.25 16.45 -15.62
C ARG A 31 -3.70 16.43 -16.08
N HIS A 32 -4.33 15.27 -15.92
CA HIS A 32 -5.67 14.97 -16.36
C HIS A 32 -6.45 14.12 -15.35
N GLY A 33 -7.78 14.21 -15.39
CA GLY A 33 -8.68 13.32 -14.66
C GLY A 33 -9.53 14.03 -13.64
N LYS A 34 -10.30 13.24 -12.90
CA LYS A 34 -11.25 13.71 -11.88
C LYS A 34 -10.87 13.10 -10.56
N VAL A 35 -10.91 13.90 -9.49
CA VAL A 35 -10.62 13.44 -8.12
C VAL A 35 -11.48 12.23 -7.73
N THR A 36 -12.72 12.13 -8.24
CA THR A 36 -13.62 11.01 -8.01
C THR A 36 -13.11 9.67 -8.55
N HIS A 37 -12.19 9.68 -9.52
CA HIS A 37 -11.55 8.47 -10.03
C HIS A 37 -10.62 7.84 -9.00
N LEU A 38 -10.11 8.61 -8.02
CA LEU A 38 -9.37 8.05 -6.88
C LEU A 38 -10.26 7.12 -6.06
N GLY A 39 -11.54 7.45 -5.93
CA GLY A 39 -12.46 6.62 -5.16
C GLY A 39 -12.63 5.23 -5.76
N ALA A 40 -12.78 5.14 -7.08
CA ALA A 40 -12.91 3.84 -7.75
C ALA A 40 -11.66 2.97 -7.63
N ILE A 41 -10.46 3.55 -7.74
CA ILE A 41 -9.22 2.79 -7.60
C ILE A 41 -9.06 2.27 -6.17
N TRP A 42 -9.19 3.11 -5.14
CA TRP A 42 -8.97 2.66 -3.76
C TRP A 42 -10.10 1.78 -3.24
N PHE A 43 -11.32 1.93 -3.75
CA PHE A 43 -12.38 0.99 -3.46
C PHE A 43 -12.05 -0.40 -4.00
N VAL A 44 -11.73 -0.52 -5.29
CA VAL A 44 -11.45 -1.81 -5.94
C VAL A 44 -10.13 -2.42 -5.48
N SER A 45 -9.09 -1.62 -5.27
CA SER A 45 -7.77 -2.09 -4.81
C SER A 45 -7.84 -2.80 -3.45
N ASN A 46 -8.85 -2.53 -2.62
CA ASN A 46 -9.07 -3.28 -1.39
C ASN A 46 -9.96 -4.52 -1.58
N ILE A 47 -10.79 -4.62 -2.63
CA ILE A 47 -11.69 -5.78 -2.79
C ILE A 47 -11.00 -6.84 -3.64
N ASN A 48 -10.25 -7.70 -2.96
CA ASN A 48 -9.53 -8.82 -3.54
C ASN A 48 -9.31 -9.93 -2.48
N LEU A 49 -8.79 -11.09 -2.89
CA LEU A 49 -8.58 -12.22 -1.98
C LEU A 49 -7.57 -11.91 -0.86
N THR A 50 -6.54 -11.10 -1.09
CA THR A 50 -5.50 -10.77 -0.08
C THR A 50 -6.07 -9.92 1.04
N ALA A 51 -6.85 -8.90 0.69
CA ALA A 51 -7.54 -8.10 1.68
C ALA A 51 -8.54 -8.96 2.48
N MET A 52 -9.30 -9.82 1.79
CA MET A 52 -10.17 -10.79 2.45
C MET A 52 -9.41 -11.72 3.42
N ALA A 53 -8.28 -12.27 2.99
CA ALA A 53 -7.39 -13.10 3.81
C ALA A 53 -6.77 -12.34 5.00
N THR A 54 -6.68 -11.01 4.93
CA THR A 54 -6.31 -10.17 6.08
C THR A 54 -7.34 -10.27 7.19
N GLY A 55 -8.63 -10.31 6.87
CA GLY A 55 -9.70 -10.54 7.85
C GLY A 55 -9.64 -11.94 8.48
N VAL A 56 -9.35 -12.95 7.67
CA VAL A 56 -9.11 -14.33 8.15
C VAL A 56 -7.93 -14.37 9.13
N THR A 57 -6.82 -13.76 8.73
CA THR A 57 -5.61 -13.65 9.54
C THR A 57 -5.87 -12.86 10.83
N ALA A 58 -6.67 -11.79 10.77
CA ALA A 58 -7.03 -11.01 11.94
C ALA A 58 -7.79 -11.85 12.98
N LEU A 59 -8.79 -12.62 12.55
CA LEU A 59 -9.55 -13.44 13.49
C LEU A 59 -8.72 -14.61 14.05
N SER A 60 -7.80 -15.17 13.27
CA SER A 60 -6.95 -16.28 13.73
C SER A 60 -5.98 -15.90 14.86
N ILE A 61 -5.77 -14.61 15.12
CA ILE A 61 -5.03 -14.11 16.29
C ILE A 61 -5.74 -14.41 17.62
N GLY A 62 -7.06 -14.61 17.61
CA GLY A 62 -7.81 -15.10 18.77
C GLY A 62 -8.41 -14.04 19.71
N ALA A 63 -8.66 -12.81 19.24
CA ALA A 63 -9.32 -11.77 20.06
C ALA A 63 -10.83 -12.02 20.29
N GLY A 64 -11.42 -13.07 19.71
CA GLY A 64 -12.87 -13.21 19.55
C GLY A 64 -13.40 -12.34 18.40
N LEU A 65 -14.52 -12.73 17.79
CA LEU A 65 -15.01 -12.09 16.56
C LEU A 65 -15.31 -10.60 16.76
N VAL A 66 -16.06 -10.24 17.81
CA VAL A 66 -16.49 -8.85 18.02
C VAL A 66 -15.30 -7.92 18.27
N TRP A 67 -14.36 -8.30 19.12
CA TRP A 67 -13.16 -7.49 19.36
C TRP A 67 -12.24 -7.45 18.13
N THR A 68 -12.16 -8.52 17.34
CA THR A 68 -11.46 -8.52 16.04
C THR A 68 -12.08 -7.50 15.08
N LEU A 69 -13.42 -7.43 15.00
CA LEU A 69 -14.11 -6.45 14.17
C LEU A 69 -13.86 -5.02 14.65
N ILE A 70 -13.90 -4.77 15.97
CA ILE A 70 -13.60 -3.44 16.54
C ILE A 70 -12.14 -3.04 16.25
N ALA A 71 -11.18 -3.93 16.48
CA ALA A 71 -9.77 -3.69 16.17
C ALA A 71 -9.55 -3.45 14.67
N THR A 72 -10.24 -4.21 13.81
CA THR A 72 -10.24 -4.01 12.35
C THR A 72 -10.78 -2.64 11.97
N ILE A 73 -11.84 -2.18 12.65
CA ILE A 73 -12.39 -0.85 12.42
C ILE A 73 -11.37 0.23 12.75
N LEU A 74 -10.84 0.19 13.96
CA LEU A 74 -9.89 1.19 14.43
C LEU A 74 -8.59 1.17 13.61
N GLY A 75 -8.05 -0.02 13.32
CA GLY A 75 -6.83 -0.21 12.54
C GLY A 75 -6.98 0.32 11.12
N SER A 76 -8.13 0.03 10.47
CA SER A 76 -8.38 0.50 9.10
C SER A 76 -8.46 2.02 9.05
N LEU A 77 -9.27 2.62 9.93
CA LEU A 77 -9.42 4.07 9.99
C LEU A 77 -8.07 4.76 10.27
N PHE A 78 -7.29 4.20 11.19
CA PHE A 78 -5.98 4.72 11.56
C PHE A 78 -4.96 4.62 10.42
N GLY A 79 -4.79 3.45 9.80
CA GLY A 79 -3.83 3.29 8.70
C GLY A 79 -4.23 4.07 7.45
N THR A 80 -5.51 4.06 7.09
CA THR A 80 -6.03 4.81 5.93
C THR A 80 -5.90 6.31 6.12
N PHE A 81 -5.93 6.82 7.35
CA PHE A 81 -5.75 8.24 7.64
C PHE A 81 -4.39 8.73 7.14
N PHE A 82 -3.32 8.02 7.50
CA PHE A 82 -1.97 8.36 7.03
C PHE A 82 -1.83 8.16 5.53
N MET A 83 -2.29 7.03 5.01
CA MET A 83 -2.31 6.75 3.56
C MET A 83 -2.99 7.88 2.77
N ALA A 84 -4.15 8.37 3.20
CA ALA A 84 -4.89 9.40 2.48
C ALA A 84 -4.19 10.77 2.48
N PHE A 85 -3.42 11.10 3.52
CA PHE A 85 -2.61 12.32 3.52
C PHE A 85 -1.43 12.26 2.56
N HIS A 86 -0.82 11.08 2.37
CA HIS A 86 0.18 10.88 1.32
C HIS A 86 -0.43 11.13 -0.07
N SER A 87 -1.65 10.64 -0.31
CA SER A 87 -2.36 10.83 -1.59
C SER A 87 -2.55 12.31 -1.91
N ALA A 88 -2.78 13.13 -0.88
CA ALA A 88 -2.98 14.57 -1.03
C ALA A 88 -1.75 15.35 -1.51
N GLN A 89 -0.55 14.76 -1.43
CA GLN A 89 0.70 15.39 -1.90
C GLN A 89 0.84 15.27 -3.43
N GLY A 90 0.35 14.18 -4.02
CA GLY A 90 0.50 13.90 -5.46
C GLY A 90 0.06 15.04 -6.38
N PRO A 91 -1.15 15.61 -6.27
CA PRO A 91 -1.59 16.71 -7.15
C PRO A 91 -0.77 17.99 -6.97
N GLN A 92 -0.18 18.18 -5.80
CA GLN A 92 0.58 19.39 -5.47
C GLN A 92 2.00 19.31 -6.03
N LEU A 93 2.59 18.12 -6.07
CA LEU A 93 3.98 17.92 -6.50
C LEU A 93 4.13 17.33 -7.90
N GLY A 94 3.11 16.64 -8.44
CA GLY A 94 3.20 15.96 -9.74
C GLY A 94 4.22 14.83 -9.77
N LEU A 95 4.58 14.27 -8.61
CA LEU A 95 5.64 13.27 -8.45
C LEU A 95 5.12 11.94 -7.86
N PRO A 96 5.73 10.80 -8.23
CA PRO A 96 5.49 9.53 -7.53
C PRO A 96 5.88 9.61 -6.06
N GLN A 97 5.19 8.84 -5.21
CA GLN A 97 5.26 9.00 -3.75
C GLN A 97 6.70 8.86 -3.22
N LEU A 98 7.40 7.85 -3.72
CA LEU A 98 8.73 7.53 -3.23
C LEU A 98 9.75 8.64 -3.53
N VAL A 99 9.63 9.33 -4.67
CA VAL A 99 10.52 10.46 -5.02
C VAL A 99 10.34 11.62 -4.04
N GLN A 100 9.12 11.82 -3.53
CA GLN A 100 8.80 12.83 -2.52
C GLN A 100 9.51 12.58 -1.17
N SER A 101 10.21 11.44 -1.00
CA SER A 101 11.05 11.16 0.17
C SER A 101 12.45 11.79 0.10
N ARG A 102 12.88 12.28 -1.07
CA ARG A 102 14.22 12.87 -1.22
C ARG A 102 14.47 14.13 -0.36
N PRO A 103 13.51 15.05 -0.16
CA PRO A 103 13.71 16.21 0.71
C PRO A 103 14.00 15.89 2.18
N GLN A 104 13.47 14.77 2.69
CA GLN A 104 13.65 14.39 4.10
C GLN A 104 14.89 13.52 4.28
N PHE A 105 15.14 12.61 3.35
CA PHE A 105 16.16 11.56 3.48
C PHE A 105 17.39 11.76 2.58
N GLY A 106 17.38 12.75 1.69
CA GLY A 106 18.41 13.04 0.71
C GLY A 106 18.34 12.13 -0.52
N TYR A 107 19.07 12.51 -1.58
CA TYR A 107 19.00 11.86 -2.88
C TYR A 107 19.33 10.36 -2.86
N LEU A 108 20.40 9.97 -2.16
CA LEU A 108 20.80 8.57 -1.98
C LEU A 108 20.18 7.95 -0.71
N GLY A 109 20.03 8.75 0.35
CA GLY A 109 19.48 8.25 1.62
C GLY A 109 18.02 7.78 1.50
N ALA A 110 17.20 8.45 0.69
CA ALA A 110 15.83 8.00 0.39
C ALA A 110 15.80 6.59 -0.23
N ALA A 111 16.75 6.29 -1.12
CA ALA A 111 16.84 4.97 -1.75
C ALA A 111 17.16 3.86 -0.74
N VAL A 112 18.16 4.09 0.11
CA VAL A 112 18.63 3.11 1.10
C VAL A 112 17.60 2.88 2.20
N THR A 113 16.91 3.93 2.64
CA THR A 113 16.07 3.85 3.85
C THR A 113 14.59 3.70 3.58
N VAL A 114 14.07 4.17 2.44
CA VAL A 114 12.63 4.11 2.15
C VAL A 114 12.34 3.16 1.00
N TRP A 115 13.06 3.30 -0.12
CA TRP A 115 12.69 2.59 -1.35
C TRP A 115 12.99 1.10 -1.29
N VAL A 116 14.01 0.68 -0.54
CA VAL A 116 14.26 -0.75 -0.28
C VAL A 116 13.08 -1.37 0.47
N PHE A 117 12.55 -0.72 1.50
CA PHE A 117 11.38 -1.24 2.22
C PHE A 117 10.10 -1.15 1.38
N ALA A 118 9.95 -0.12 0.55
CA ALA A 118 8.89 -0.08 -0.45
C ALA A 118 8.99 -1.24 -1.44
N LEU A 119 10.17 -1.56 -1.94
CA LEU A 119 10.38 -2.72 -2.82
C LEU A 119 10.06 -4.04 -2.12
N ILE A 120 10.48 -4.20 -0.86
CA ILE A 120 10.12 -5.36 -0.04
C ILE A 120 8.60 -5.44 0.14
N ASN A 121 7.92 -4.31 0.37
CA ASN A 121 6.47 -4.24 0.44
C ASN A 121 5.82 -4.75 -0.85
N TYR A 122 6.22 -4.21 -2.01
CA TYR A 122 5.70 -4.66 -3.32
C TYR A 122 5.92 -6.16 -3.55
N ILE A 123 7.11 -6.68 -3.22
CA ILE A 123 7.42 -8.11 -3.36
C ILE A 123 6.57 -8.95 -2.41
N ALA A 124 6.43 -8.54 -1.16
CA ALA A 124 5.75 -9.32 -0.13
C ALA A 124 4.23 -9.39 -0.38
N TYR A 125 3.59 -8.27 -0.72
CA TYR A 125 2.18 -8.27 -1.14
C TYR A 125 1.98 -9.10 -2.40
N ASN A 126 2.80 -8.90 -3.43
CA ASN A 126 2.61 -9.63 -4.69
C ASN A 126 2.89 -11.14 -4.55
N THR A 127 3.77 -11.54 -3.63
CA THR A 127 3.97 -12.94 -3.26
C THR A 127 2.71 -13.50 -2.59
N SER A 128 2.13 -12.76 -1.66
CA SER A 128 0.88 -13.12 -0.98
C SER A 128 -0.27 -13.27 -1.97
N ASP A 129 -0.39 -12.31 -2.89
CA ASP A 129 -1.36 -12.33 -3.98
C ASP A 129 -1.13 -13.53 -4.91
N ALA A 130 0.12 -13.87 -5.24
CA ALA A 130 0.44 -15.02 -6.08
C ALA A 130 0.03 -16.33 -5.41
N LEU A 131 0.30 -16.50 -4.11
CA LEU A 131 -0.10 -17.67 -3.33
C LEU A 131 -1.62 -17.86 -3.35
N LEU A 132 -2.37 -16.80 -3.01
CA LEU A 132 -3.84 -16.84 -2.99
C LEU A 132 -4.44 -17.02 -4.40
N SER A 133 -3.80 -16.47 -5.43
CA SER A 133 -4.20 -16.73 -6.81
C SER A 133 -4.03 -18.19 -7.19
N GLY A 134 -2.92 -18.83 -6.78
CA GLY A 134 -2.69 -20.25 -7.04
C GLY A 134 -3.70 -21.14 -6.34
N ASP A 135 -4.04 -20.81 -5.09
CA ASP A 135 -5.12 -21.47 -4.33
C ASP A 135 -6.47 -21.30 -5.03
N ALA A 136 -6.80 -20.08 -5.46
CA ALA A 136 -8.02 -19.83 -6.23
C ALA A 136 -8.06 -20.58 -7.58
N PHE A 137 -6.94 -20.68 -8.30
CA PHE A 137 -6.87 -21.48 -9.52
C PHE A 137 -7.08 -22.98 -9.25
N HIS A 138 -6.58 -23.47 -8.13
CA HIS A 138 -6.82 -24.83 -7.68
C HIS A 138 -8.29 -25.06 -7.38
N GLU A 139 -8.90 -24.21 -6.55
CA GLU A 139 -10.30 -24.30 -6.15
C GLU A 139 -11.28 -24.19 -7.33
N LEU A 140 -11.00 -23.31 -8.29
CA LEU A 140 -11.90 -23.05 -9.41
C LEU A 140 -11.75 -24.05 -10.57
N PHE A 141 -10.55 -24.57 -10.79
CA PHE A 141 -10.20 -25.28 -12.03
C PHE A 141 -9.39 -26.57 -11.82
N GLY A 142 -9.04 -26.93 -10.58
CA GLY A 142 -8.21 -28.10 -10.28
C GLY A 142 -6.75 -27.95 -10.73
N ILE A 143 -6.29 -26.73 -11.03
CA ILE A 143 -4.90 -26.46 -11.44
C ILE A 143 -3.99 -26.62 -10.22
N ASN A 144 -2.80 -27.19 -10.40
CA ASN A 144 -1.82 -27.27 -9.30
C ASN A 144 -1.43 -25.85 -8.83
N THR A 145 -1.43 -25.62 -7.51
CA THR A 145 -1.17 -24.29 -6.92
C THR A 145 0.14 -23.67 -7.40
N ASN A 146 1.22 -24.45 -7.53
CA ASN A 146 2.52 -23.97 -8.00
C ASN A 146 2.48 -23.46 -9.45
N VAL A 147 1.67 -24.11 -10.30
CA VAL A 147 1.40 -23.65 -11.67
C VAL A 147 0.51 -22.40 -11.64
N GLY A 148 -0.47 -22.36 -10.74
CA GLY A 148 -1.31 -21.19 -10.49
C GLY A 148 -0.51 -19.95 -10.10
N TYR A 149 0.52 -20.07 -9.25
CA TYR A 149 1.42 -18.96 -8.89
C TYR A 149 2.10 -18.37 -10.13
N PHE A 150 2.60 -19.23 -11.01
CA PHE A 150 3.24 -18.82 -12.26
C PHE A 150 2.25 -18.10 -13.18
N ILE A 151 1.06 -18.68 -13.40
CA ILE A 151 0.02 -18.10 -14.26
C ILE A 151 -0.38 -16.72 -13.74
N ALA A 152 -0.64 -16.59 -12.43
CA ALA A 152 -1.02 -15.33 -11.82
C ALA A 152 0.05 -14.25 -11.99
N ALA A 153 1.31 -14.59 -11.66
CA ALA A 153 2.43 -13.68 -11.80
C ALA A 153 2.65 -13.25 -13.27
N LEU A 154 2.45 -14.17 -14.23
CA LEU A 154 2.58 -13.88 -15.66
C LEU A 154 1.47 -12.95 -16.16
N ILE A 155 0.21 -13.21 -15.78
CA ILE A 155 -0.93 -12.35 -16.13
C ILE A 155 -0.71 -10.94 -15.58
N ALA A 156 -0.33 -10.84 -14.30
CA ALA A 156 -0.04 -9.56 -13.65
C ALA A 156 1.10 -8.81 -14.34
N ALA A 157 2.17 -9.50 -14.75
CA ALA A 157 3.29 -8.92 -15.48
C ALA A 157 2.85 -8.34 -16.83
N VAL A 158 2.02 -9.08 -17.57
CA VAL A 158 1.46 -8.64 -18.84
C VAL A 158 0.59 -7.40 -18.65
N ILE A 159 -0.29 -7.37 -17.65
CA ILE A 159 -1.12 -6.20 -17.34
C ILE A 159 -0.25 -5.00 -16.95
N ALA A 160 0.78 -5.20 -16.12
CA ALA A 160 1.70 -4.15 -15.68
C ALA A 160 2.47 -3.49 -16.84
N LEU A 161 2.70 -4.21 -17.95
CA LEU A 161 3.32 -3.64 -19.16
C LEU A 161 2.44 -2.56 -19.82
N PHE A 162 1.12 -2.74 -19.80
CA PHE A 162 0.17 -1.77 -20.36
C PHE A 162 -0.04 -0.53 -19.46
N GLY A 163 0.20 -0.66 -18.16
CA GLY A 163 0.42 0.48 -17.25
C GLY A 163 -0.82 1.22 -16.74
N TYR A 164 -0.57 2.41 -16.20
CA TYR A 164 -1.48 3.28 -15.45
C TYR A 164 -2.90 3.41 -16.02
N HIS A 165 -3.01 3.70 -17.33
CA HIS A 165 -4.31 3.97 -17.96
C HIS A 165 -5.26 2.77 -17.88
N TRP A 166 -4.74 1.56 -18.12
CA TRP A 166 -5.53 0.33 -18.11
C TRP A 166 -5.94 -0.06 -16.69
N ILE A 167 -5.06 0.14 -15.70
CA ILE A 167 -5.36 -0.07 -14.28
C ILE A 167 -6.58 0.76 -13.87
N HIS A 168 -6.61 2.06 -14.20
CA HIS A 168 -7.76 2.92 -13.90
C HIS A 168 -9.03 2.51 -14.63
N ARG A 169 -8.92 2.04 -15.87
CA ARG A 169 -10.08 1.59 -16.64
C ARG A 169 -10.68 0.32 -16.03
N VAL A 170 -9.84 -0.67 -15.73
CA VAL A 170 -10.24 -1.93 -15.10
C VAL A 170 -10.91 -1.67 -13.76
N ASN A 171 -10.31 -0.86 -12.88
CA ASN A 171 -10.87 -0.59 -11.56
C ASN A 171 -12.23 0.12 -11.64
N ARG A 172 -12.44 1.05 -12.57
CA ARG A 172 -13.77 1.67 -12.76
C ARG A 172 -14.83 0.68 -13.22
N VAL A 173 -14.47 -0.26 -14.10
CA VAL A 173 -15.39 -1.31 -14.58
C VAL A 173 -15.70 -2.30 -13.46
N LEU A 174 -14.70 -2.70 -12.67
CA LEU A 174 -14.85 -3.65 -11.58
C LEU A 174 -15.59 -3.08 -10.36
N THR A 175 -15.70 -1.76 -10.22
CA THR A 175 -16.30 -1.12 -9.04
C THR A 175 -17.71 -1.65 -8.76
N TRP A 176 -18.61 -1.60 -9.76
CA TRP A 176 -20.02 -1.99 -9.55
C TRP A 176 -20.23 -3.50 -9.35
N PRO A 177 -19.62 -4.39 -10.17
CA PRO A 177 -19.69 -5.83 -9.92
C PRO A 177 -19.15 -6.22 -8.53
N LEU A 178 -18.05 -5.60 -8.08
CA LEU A 178 -17.49 -5.89 -6.77
C LEU A 178 -18.38 -5.37 -5.63
N ILE A 179 -19.03 -4.20 -5.78
CA ILE A 179 -20.05 -3.76 -4.81
C ILE A 179 -21.18 -4.79 -4.71
N ALA A 180 -21.72 -5.24 -5.85
CA ALA A 180 -22.80 -6.22 -5.87
C ALA A 180 -22.38 -7.55 -5.22
N LEU A 181 -21.15 -8.00 -5.51
CA LEU A 181 -20.56 -9.17 -4.88
C LEU A 181 -20.46 -8.98 -3.36
N MET A 182 -19.91 -7.85 -2.90
CA MET A 182 -19.73 -7.60 -1.47
C MET A 182 -21.07 -7.53 -0.72
N VAL A 183 -22.12 -6.94 -1.32
CA VAL A 183 -23.48 -6.97 -0.75
C VAL A 183 -23.99 -8.41 -0.64
N THR A 184 -23.81 -9.20 -1.70
CA THR A 184 -24.27 -10.61 -1.72
C THR A 184 -23.54 -11.43 -0.66
N LEU A 185 -22.22 -11.25 -0.53
CA LEU A 185 -21.40 -11.90 0.49
C LEU A 185 -21.77 -11.45 1.91
N SER A 186 -22.14 -10.18 2.11
CA SER A 186 -22.69 -9.72 3.40
C SER A 186 -24.00 -10.43 3.75
N VAL A 187 -24.92 -10.58 2.79
CA VAL A 187 -26.17 -11.30 3.01
C VAL A 187 -25.90 -12.79 3.30
N ALA A 188 -24.94 -13.39 2.61
CA ALA A 188 -24.53 -14.77 2.84
C ALA A 188 -23.98 -14.95 4.26
N ALA A 189 -23.05 -14.09 4.67
CA ALA A 189 -22.47 -14.11 6.01
C ALA A 189 -23.54 -13.94 7.10
N LEU A 190 -24.49 -13.02 6.94
CA LEU A 190 -25.56 -12.79 7.93
C LEU A 190 -26.58 -13.93 8.02
N LYS A 191 -26.69 -14.78 6.99
CA LYS A 191 -27.62 -15.91 6.94
C LYS A 191 -26.95 -17.26 7.24
N ASP A 192 -25.63 -17.27 7.42
CA ASP A 192 -24.89 -18.50 7.67
C ASP A 192 -25.25 -19.06 9.05
N GLY A 193 -25.99 -20.19 9.05
CA GLY A 193 -26.46 -20.84 10.27
C GLY A 193 -25.35 -21.39 11.17
N ARG A 194 -24.09 -21.42 10.70
CA ARG A 194 -22.92 -21.78 11.50
C ARG A 194 -22.51 -20.67 12.47
N LEU A 195 -22.91 -19.42 12.20
CA LEU A 195 -22.66 -18.29 13.12
C LEU A 195 -23.70 -18.30 14.24
N THR A 196 -23.31 -18.87 15.38
CA THR A 196 -24.19 -18.97 16.55
C THR A 196 -24.17 -17.70 17.39
N ALA A 197 -25.09 -17.60 18.36
CA ALA A 197 -25.07 -16.51 19.34
C ALA A 197 -23.75 -16.43 20.14
N GLU A 198 -23.09 -17.57 20.33
CA GLU A 198 -21.79 -17.66 21.00
C GLU A 198 -20.67 -17.04 20.14
N THR A 199 -20.71 -17.25 18.82
CA THR A 199 -19.76 -16.63 17.88
C THR A 199 -19.80 -15.09 17.95
N TRP A 200 -20.99 -14.53 18.18
CA TRP A 200 -21.22 -13.09 18.32
C TRP A 200 -21.13 -12.57 19.75
N ALA A 201 -20.82 -13.42 20.73
CA ALA A 201 -20.63 -12.99 22.10
C ALA A 201 -19.43 -12.02 22.17
N LEU A 202 -19.57 -10.95 22.96
CA LEU A 202 -18.49 -9.96 23.11
C LEU A 202 -17.23 -10.61 23.70
N GLY A 203 -17.40 -11.54 24.65
CA GLY A 203 -16.30 -12.18 25.36
C GLY A 203 -15.46 -11.20 26.19
N ASP A 204 -14.39 -11.72 26.79
CA ASP A 204 -13.44 -10.91 27.56
C ASP A 204 -12.53 -10.10 26.63
N PHE A 205 -12.25 -8.86 27.00
CA PHE A 205 -11.30 -8.04 26.27
C PHE A 205 -9.87 -8.51 26.53
N GLN A 206 -9.16 -8.90 25.46
CA GLN A 206 -7.76 -9.33 25.50
C GLN A 206 -6.89 -8.29 24.78
N PRO A 207 -6.12 -7.45 25.50
CA PRO A 207 -5.38 -6.33 24.91
C PRO A 207 -4.36 -6.74 23.85
N ALA A 208 -3.63 -7.83 24.08
CA ALA A 208 -2.57 -8.29 23.18
C ALA A 208 -3.11 -8.71 21.80
N PRO A 209 -4.04 -9.68 21.68
CA PRO A 209 -4.58 -10.05 20.38
C PRO A 209 -5.37 -8.91 19.73
N PHE A 210 -6.09 -8.08 20.50
CA PHE A 210 -6.75 -6.89 19.98
C PHE A 210 -5.75 -5.94 19.29
N MET A 211 -4.63 -5.66 19.95
CA MET A 211 -3.62 -4.75 19.42
C MET A 211 -2.87 -5.35 18.23
N THR A 212 -2.58 -6.66 18.25
CA THR A 212 -2.00 -7.35 17.10
C THR A 212 -2.91 -7.23 15.87
N VAL A 213 -4.22 -7.43 16.02
CA VAL A 213 -5.19 -7.21 14.94
C VAL A 213 -5.16 -5.76 14.46
N PHE A 214 -5.16 -4.80 15.38
CA PHE A 214 -5.06 -3.38 15.04
C PHE A 214 -3.81 -3.09 14.20
N VAL A 215 -2.63 -3.58 14.61
CA VAL A 215 -1.36 -3.35 13.91
C VAL A 215 -1.34 -4.01 12.55
N ILE A 216 -1.86 -5.25 12.42
CA ILE A 216 -1.97 -5.96 11.13
C ILE A 216 -2.82 -5.15 10.15
N VAL A 217 -4.01 -4.71 10.58
CA VAL A 217 -4.96 -4.00 9.71
C VAL A 217 -4.49 -2.57 9.41
N ALA A 218 -3.94 -1.87 10.39
CA ALA A 218 -3.31 -0.57 10.18
C ALA A 218 -2.11 -0.67 9.24
N GLY A 219 -1.28 -1.70 9.43
CA GLY A 219 -0.15 -2.04 8.56
C GLY A 219 -0.58 -2.29 7.12
N PHE A 220 -1.69 -3.01 6.92
CA PHE A 220 -2.26 -3.21 5.59
C PHE A 220 -2.59 -1.89 4.90
N GLN A 221 -3.36 -1.04 5.57
CA GLN A 221 -3.76 0.25 4.99
C GLN A 221 -2.58 1.19 4.78
N LEU A 222 -1.64 1.19 5.73
CA LEU A 222 -0.41 1.98 5.61
C LEU A 222 0.50 1.46 4.49
N GLY A 223 0.45 0.16 4.17
CA GLY A 223 1.18 -0.46 3.06
C GLY A 223 0.83 0.13 1.69
N TRP A 224 -0.33 0.78 1.54
CA TRP A 224 -0.68 1.54 0.34
C TRP A 224 -0.04 2.92 0.27
N ALA A 225 0.45 3.47 1.38
CA ALA A 225 1.04 4.80 1.41
C ALA A 225 2.16 5.01 0.37
N PRO A 226 3.09 4.08 0.09
CA PRO A 226 4.07 4.27 -0.98
C PRO A 226 3.49 4.28 -2.42
N TYR A 227 2.20 3.97 -2.60
CA TYR A 227 1.53 3.87 -3.90
C TYR A 227 0.72 5.13 -4.20
N VAL A 228 0.19 5.79 -3.17
CA VAL A 228 -0.98 6.64 -3.37
C VAL A 228 -0.74 7.85 -4.28
N SER A 229 0.43 8.50 -4.17
CA SER A 229 0.75 9.63 -5.06
C SER A 229 1.01 9.22 -6.50
N ASP A 230 1.32 7.96 -6.77
CA ASP A 230 1.49 7.47 -8.15
C ASP A 230 0.16 7.58 -8.91
N TYR A 231 -0.96 7.47 -8.18
CA TYR A 231 -2.33 7.55 -8.69
C TYR A 231 -2.97 8.94 -8.57
N SER A 232 -2.47 9.80 -7.69
CA SER A 232 -2.98 11.16 -7.57
C SER A 232 -2.14 12.21 -8.30
N ARG A 233 -0.88 11.94 -8.67
CA ARG A 233 0.03 12.89 -9.35
C ARG A 233 -0.47 13.41 -10.70
N TYR A 234 -1.34 12.66 -11.35
CA TYR A 234 -1.93 13.07 -12.63
C TYR A 234 -3.14 14.00 -12.45
N LEU A 235 -3.65 14.22 -11.23
CA LEU A 235 -4.75 15.17 -11.03
C LEU A 235 -4.28 16.62 -11.27
N PRO A 236 -5.17 17.53 -11.73
CA PRO A 236 -4.83 18.94 -11.87
C PRO A 236 -4.30 19.54 -10.57
N ALA A 237 -3.30 20.43 -10.67
CA ALA A 237 -2.68 21.10 -9.52
C ALA A 237 -3.68 21.87 -8.64
N SER A 238 -4.77 22.35 -9.24
CA SER A 238 -5.86 23.06 -8.55
C SER A 238 -6.69 22.16 -7.61
N VAL A 239 -6.53 20.83 -7.66
CA VAL A 239 -7.20 19.92 -6.74
C VAL A 239 -6.52 19.99 -5.38
N GLY A 240 -7.18 20.66 -4.44
CA GLY A 240 -6.66 20.85 -3.09
C GLY A 240 -6.64 19.58 -2.22
N VAL A 241 -5.80 19.63 -1.19
CA VAL A 241 -5.54 18.56 -0.20
C VAL A 241 -6.82 17.90 0.32
N ARG A 242 -7.81 18.70 0.75
CA ARG A 242 -9.06 18.18 1.34
C ARG A 242 -9.83 17.26 0.38
N SER A 243 -9.89 17.64 -0.90
CA SER A 243 -10.63 16.86 -1.90
C SER A 243 -9.95 15.51 -2.14
N THR A 244 -8.64 15.55 -2.37
CA THR A 244 -7.82 14.35 -2.59
C THR A 244 -7.83 13.41 -1.38
N PHE A 245 -7.76 13.98 -0.18
CA PHE A 245 -7.85 13.23 1.08
C PHE A 245 -9.18 12.45 1.14
N TRP A 246 -10.33 13.12 1.03
CA TRP A 246 -11.63 12.45 1.23
C TRP A 246 -11.97 11.43 0.13
N TRP A 247 -11.58 11.71 -1.12
CA TRP A 247 -11.75 10.77 -2.24
C TRP A 247 -10.77 9.60 -2.23
N THR A 248 -9.76 9.63 -1.35
CA THR A 248 -8.90 8.49 -1.05
C THR A 248 -9.38 7.77 0.21
N TYR A 249 -9.59 8.53 1.29
CA TYR A 249 -9.89 8.02 2.63
C TYR A 249 -11.21 7.27 2.68
N LEU A 250 -12.33 7.88 2.26
CA LEU A 250 -13.64 7.24 2.40
C LEU A 250 -13.73 5.95 1.58
N PRO A 251 -13.37 5.93 0.29
CA PRO A 251 -13.53 4.73 -0.51
C PRO A 251 -12.61 3.61 -0.05
N SER A 252 -11.35 3.92 0.32
CA SER A 252 -10.39 2.93 0.84
C SER A 252 -10.77 2.39 2.23
N ALA A 253 -11.19 3.27 3.14
CA ALA A 253 -11.62 2.86 4.47
C ALA A 253 -12.88 2.01 4.38
N VAL A 254 -13.90 2.43 3.62
CA VAL A 254 -15.14 1.67 3.46
C VAL A 254 -14.89 0.29 2.85
N SER A 255 -14.14 0.21 1.75
CA SER A 255 -13.86 -1.08 1.10
C SER A 255 -12.98 -1.98 1.98
N GLY A 256 -11.93 -1.44 2.59
CA GLY A 256 -11.06 -2.17 3.52
C GLY A 256 -11.82 -2.71 4.73
N LEU A 257 -12.59 -1.86 5.41
CA LEU A 257 -13.44 -2.26 6.53
C LEU A 257 -14.39 -3.39 6.14
N TRP A 258 -15.09 -3.22 5.02
CA TRP A 258 -16.09 -4.17 4.55
C TRP A 258 -15.47 -5.53 4.25
N VAL A 259 -14.35 -5.54 3.52
CA VAL A 259 -13.70 -6.78 3.10
C VAL A 259 -13.02 -7.51 4.26
N PHE A 260 -12.38 -6.79 5.19
CA PHE A 260 -11.73 -7.39 6.37
C PHE A 260 -12.76 -7.96 7.36
N ALA A 261 -13.85 -7.21 7.58
CA ALA A 261 -14.93 -7.67 8.44
C ALA A 261 -15.56 -8.95 7.89
N LEU A 262 -15.82 -9.01 6.58
CA LEU A 262 -16.35 -10.21 5.95
C LEU A 262 -15.35 -11.37 5.97
N GLY A 263 -14.05 -11.12 5.76
CA GLY A 263 -12.99 -12.11 5.99
C GLY A 263 -13.07 -12.76 7.37
N SER A 264 -13.18 -11.93 8.41
CA SER A 264 -13.28 -12.40 9.80
C SER A 264 -14.55 -13.20 10.02
N ILE A 265 -15.71 -12.68 9.60
CA ILE A 265 -17.01 -13.34 9.81
C ILE A 265 -17.08 -14.69 9.09
N MET A 266 -16.61 -14.76 7.83
CA MET A 266 -16.65 -15.99 7.05
C MET A 266 -15.69 -17.05 7.60
N TYR A 267 -14.52 -16.65 8.09
CA TYR A 267 -13.63 -17.58 8.79
C TYR A 267 -14.25 -18.12 10.07
N ALA A 268 -14.95 -17.29 10.83
CA ALA A 268 -15.66 -17.71 12.03
C ALA A 268 -16.71 -18.81 11.73
N ALA A 269 -17.35 -18.76 10.56
CA ALA A 269 -18.29 -19.78 10.10
C ALA A 269 -17.60 -21.03 9.51
N ALA A 270 -16.48 -20.85 8.80
CA ALA A 270 -15.78 -21.92 8.11
C ALA A 270 -14.96 -22.82 9.06
N GLY A 271 -14.47 -22.26 10.16
CA GLY A 271 -13.65 -22.97 11.15
C GLY A 271 -12.14 -22.77 10.94
N PRO A 272 -11.32 -23.17 11.92
CA PRO A 272 -9.91 -22.79 11.99
C PRO A 272 -9.03 -23.40 10.89
N ASP A 273 -9.44 -24.55 10.34
CA ASP A 273 -8.67 -25.29 9.34
C ASP A 273 -8.92 -24.83 7.90
N ALA A 274 -9.94 -23.99 7.67
CA ALA A 274 -10.27 -23.52 6.33
C ALA A 274 -9.19 -22.57 5.79
N THR A 275 -8.79 -22.76 4.53
CA THR A 275 -7.99 -21.73 3.85
C THR A 275 -8.83 -20.47 3.66
N PRO A 276 -8.21 -19.29 3.45
CA PRO A 276 -8.96 -18.10 3.14
C PRO A 276 -9.93 -18.32 1.97
N VAL A 277 -9.47 -18.88 0.85
CA VAL A 277 -10.31 -19.09 -0.36
C VAL A 277 -11.48 -20.04 -0.07
N GLU A 278 -11.25 -21.13 0.67
CA GLU A 278 -12.29 -22.08 1.09
C GLU A 278 -13.35 -21.42 1.98
N ALA A 279 -12.93 -20.59 2.94
CA ALA A 279 -13.85 -19.87 3.81
C ALA A 279 -14.81 -18.98 3.01
N PHE A 280 -14.30 -18.28 1.99
CA PHE A 280 -15.11 -17.43 1.10
C PHE A 280 -16.05 -18.23 0.22
N ARG A 281 -15.53 -19.29 -0.40
CA ARG A 281 -16.32 -20.16 -1.28
C ARG A 281 -17.49 -20.77 -0.52
N SER A 282 -17.22 -21.36 0.64
CA SER A 282 -18.25 -22.02 1.46
C SER A 282 -19.32 -21.04 1.95
N ALA A 283 -18.92 -19.84 2.37
CA ALA A 283 -19.87 -18.81 2.79
C ALA A 283 -20.77 -18.38 1.63
N ALA A 284 -20.21 -18.13 0.45
CA ALA A 284 -20.99 -17.79 -0.74
C ALA A 284 -21.93 -18.92 -1.18
N ASP A 285 -21.47 -20.17 -1.17
CA ASP A 285 -22.27 -21.36 -1.53
C ASP A 285 -23.41 -21.62 -0.52
N SER A 286 -23.26 -21.19 0.74
CA SER A 286 -24.30 -21.32 1.76
C SER A 286 -25.57 -20.52 1.43
N LEU A 287 -25.44 -19.42 0.67
CA LEU A 287 -26.57 -18.58 0.27
C LEU A 287 -27.21 -19.06 -1.03
N ILE A 288 -26.37 -19.28 -2.05
CA ILE A 288 -26.79 -19.74 -3.38
C ILE A 288 -25.80 -20.82 -3.80
N ASN A 289 -26.29 -22.05 -3.96
CA ASN A 289 -25.45 -23.18 -4.37
C ASN A 289 -24.75 -22.86 -5.71
N GLY A 290 -23.41 -22.96 -5.73
CA GLY A 290 -22.56 -22.68 -6.88
C GLY A 290 -22.08 -21.23 -6.99
N PHE A 291 -22.58 -20.32 -6.13
CA PHE A 291 -22.16 -18.92 -6.13
C PHE A 291 -20.75 -18.73 -5.58
N GLY A 292 -20.23 -19.67 -4.80
CA GLY A 292 -18.84 -19.67 -4.35
C GLY A 292 -17.84 -19.61 -5.48
N TRP A 293 -18.11 -20.29 -6.60
CA TRP A 293 -17.28 -20.19 -7.80
C TRP A 293 -17.25 -18.75 -8.34
N VAL A 294 -18.42 -18.11 -8.44
CA VAL A 294 -18.54 -16.73 -8.95
C VAL A 294 -17.82 -15.75 -8.02
N ALA A 295 -17.97 -15.92 -6.71
CA ALA A 295 -17.34 -15.06 -5.73
C ALA A 295 -15.81 -15.14 -5.79
N VAL A 296 -15.25 -16.35 -5.75
CA VAL A 296 -13.80 -16.57 -5.83
C VAL A 296 -13.25 -16.08 -7.16
N PHE A 297 -13.93 -16.35 -8.28
CA PHE A 297 -13.50 -15.87 -9.59
C PHE A 297 -13.48 -14.34 -9.68
N ALA A 298 -14.52 -13.65 -9.18
CA ALA A 298 -14.57 -12.20 -9.20
C ALA A 298 -13.49 -11.56 -8.29
N LEU A 299 -13.22 -12.15 -7.13
CA LEU A 299 -12.15 -11.70 -6.23
C LEU A 299 -10.75 -11.99 -6.80
N LEU A 300 -10.58 -13.08 -7.54
CA LEU A 300 -9.37 -13.39 -8.29
C LEU A 300 -9.10 -12.34 -9.37
N LEU A 301 -10.13 -11.87 -10.10
CA LEU A 301 -9.96 -10.77 -11.05
C LEU A 301 -9.51 -9.47 -10.38
N GLY A 302 -10.10 -9.14 -9.22
CA GLY A 302 -9.65 -8.01 -8.39
C GLY A 302 -8.20 -8.16 -7.94
N LEU A 303 -7.84 -9.37 -7.52
CA LEU A 303 -6.47 -9.70 -7.08
C LEU A 303 -5.45 -9.57 -8.21
N LEU A 304 -5.73 -10.10 -9.40
CA LEU A 304 -4.84 -10.00 -10.56
C LEU A 304 -4.61 -8.53 -10.98
N SER A 305 -5.62 -7.66 -10.80
CA SER A 305 -5.47 -6.21 -10.98
C SER A 305 -4.49 -5.63 -9.95
N VAL A 306 -4.61 -5.99 -8.68
CA VAL A 306 -3.71 -5.55 -7.60
C VAL A 306 -2.29 -6.09 -7.78
N MET A 307 -2.13 -7.33 -8.24
CA MET A 307 -0.82 -7.87 -8.58
C MET A 307 -0.13 -7.05 -9.66
N ALA A 308 -0.87 -6.58 -10.67
CA ALA A 308 -0.32 -5.71 -11.70
C ALA A 308 0.13 -4.35 -11.14
N ILE A 309 -0.65 -3.78 -10.20
CA ILE A 309 -0.26 -2.58 -9.44
C ILE A 309 1.05 -2.84 -8.68
N ASN A 310 1.16 -3.99 -8.01
CA ASN A 310 2.34 -4.35 -7.24
C ASN A 310 3.60 -4.54 -8.12
N GLN A 311 3.46 -5.20 -9.28
CA GLN A 311 4.58 -5.34 -10.22
C GLN A 311 5.01 -4.00 -10.82
N TYR A 312 4.04 -3.15 -11.15
CA TYR A 312 4.29 -1.82 -11.69
C TYR A 312 5.04 -0.93 -10.68
N GLY A 313 4.55 -0.84 -9.44
CA GLY A 313 5.20 -0.05 -8.39
C GLY A 313 6.54 -0.61 -7.93
N GLY A 314 6.69 -1.95 -7.87
CA GLY A 314 7.98 -2.59 -7.59
C GLY A 314 9.02 -2.31 -8.68
N MET A 315 8.60 -2.33 -9.95
CA MET A 315 9.45 -1.92 -11.07
C MET A 315 9.86 -0.45 -10.97
N MET A 316 8.94 0.47 -10.67
CA MET A 316 9.27 1.88 -10.46
C MET A 316 10.25 2.06 -9.30
N SER A 317 10.04 1.35 -8.19
CA SER A 317 10.94 1.39 -7.02
C SER A 317 12.36 0.95 -7.38
N MET A 318 12.51 -0.12 -8.17
CA MET A 318 13.83 -0.56 -8.65
C MET A 318 14.49 0.46 -9.58
N ILE A 319 13.72 1.10 -10.48
CA ILE A 319 14.24 2.17 -11.33
C ILE A 319 14.70 3.35 -10.48
N SER A 320 13.90 3.79 -9.50
CA SER A 320 14.27 4.85 -8.56
C SER A 320 15.56 4.51 -7.82
N ILE A 321 15.66 3.32 -7.21
CA ILE A 321 16.88 2.88 -6.50
C ILE A 321 18.11 2.95 -7.42
N ARG A 322 17.98 2.46 -8.67
CA ARG A 322 19.06 2.51 -9.65
C ARG A 322 19.42 3.94 -10.03
N ASP A 323 18.43 4.80 -10.27
CA ASP A 323 18.59 6.22 -10.60
C ASP A 323 19.41 6.97 -9.53
N SER A 324 19.16 6.69 -8.25
CA SER A 324 19.90 7.30 -7.15
C SER A 324 21.40 6.95 -7.11
N ILE A 325 21.81 5.88 -7.78
CA ILE A 325 23.22 5.47 -7.91
C ILE A 325 23.81 5.98 -9.22
N ARG A 326 23.06 5.79 -10.32
CA ARG A 326 23.42 6.25 -11.67
C ARG A 326 22.15 6.67 -12.41
N PRO A 327 22.08 7.89 -12.95
CA PRO A 327 20.90 8.38 -13.64
C PRO A 327 20.39 7.41 -14.70
N VAL A 328 19.08 7.17 -14.71
CA VAL A 328 18.43 6.24 -15.64
C VAL A 328 17.36 6.97 -16.43
N ALA A 329 17.52 7.05 -17.75
CA ALA A 329 16.44 7.51 -18.62
C ALA A 329 15.33 6.45 -18.71
N PRO A 330 14.06 6.80 -18.42
CA PRO A 330 12.94 5.88 -18.59
C PRO A 330 12.85 5.37 -20.03
N SER A 331 12.71 4.05 -20.19
CA SER A 331 12.54 3.44 -21.51
C SER A 331 11.73 2.16 -21.43
N ARG A 332 11.11 1.77 -22.55
CA ARG A 332 10.36 0.51 -22.66
C ARG A 332 11.22 -0.70 -22.28
N ARG A 333 12.50 -0.69 -22.64
CA ARG A 333 13.44 -1.78 -22.32
C ARG A 333 13.63 -1.94 -20.82
N ILE A 334 13.88 -0.83 -20.10
CA ILE A 334 14.08 -0.86 -18.65
C ILE A 334 12.79 -1.28 -17.93
N ARG A 335 11.62 -0.82 -18.40
CA ARG A 335 10.31 -1.24 -17.90
C ARG A 335 10.10 -2.75 -18.02
N VAL A 336 10.35 -3.32 -19.21
CA VAL A 336 10.22 -4.77 -19.45
C VAL A 336 11.17 -5.56 -18.55
N ILE A 337 12.42 -5.10 -18.41
CA ILE A 337 13.41 -5.76 -17.52
C ILE A 337 12.94 -5.70 -16.06
N GLY A 338 12.51 -4.54 -15.58
CA GLY A 338 12.07 -4.38 -14.19
C GLY A 338 10.83 -5.22 -13.86
N ILE A 339 9.84 -5.27 -14.77
CA ILE A 339 8.67 -6.15 -14.62
C ILE A 339 9.10 -7.63 -14.68
N GLY A 340 10.02 -8.00 -15.57
CA GLY A 340 10.57 -9.35 -15.62
C GLY A 340 11.28 -9.78 -14.33
N ILE A 341 12.04 -8.87 -13.71
CA ILE A 341 12.67 -9.12 -12.40
C ILE A 341 11.61 -9.29 -11.31
N MET A 342 10.57 -8.43 -11.28
CA MET A 342 9.46 -8.58 -10.33
C MET A 342 8.76 -9.93 -10.50
N PHE A 343 8.44 -10.30 -11.74
CA PHE A 343 7.80 -11.57 -12.08
C PHE A 343 8.62 -12.76 -11.57
N ILE A 344 9.91 -12.84 -11.92
CA ILE A 344 10.79 -13.96 -11.52
C ILE A 344 10.93 -13.99 -9.99
N THR A 345 11.16 -12.83 -9.36
CA THR A 345 11.35 -12.73 -7.91
C THR A 345 10.12 -13.21 -7.15
N VAL A 346 8.95 -12.70 -7.51
CA VAL A 346 7.68 -13.05 -6.86
C VAL A 346 7.34 -14.52 -7.10
N TRP A 347 7.51 -15.02 -8.32
CA TRP A 347 7.30 -16.43 -8.61
C TRP A 347 8.21 -17.32 -7.76
N LEU A 348 9.52 -17.06 -7.72
CA LEU A 348 10.47 -17.84 -6.93
C LEU A 348 10.17 -17.82 -5.43
N ILE A 349 9.84 -16.64 -4.87
CA ILE A 349 9.49 -16.52 -3.46
C ILE A 349 8.17 -17.24 -3.17
N ALA A 350 7.17 -17.15 -4.05
CA ALA A 350 5.92 -17.89 -3.89
C ALA A 350 6.14 -19.41 -3.89
N GLN A 351 7.01 -19.94 -4.78
CA GLN A 351 7.41 -21.35 -4.75
C GLN A 351 8.10 -21.72 -3.43
N PHE A 352 8.99 -20.84 -2.93
CA PHE A 352 9.72 -21.08 -1.70
C PHE A 352 8.82 -21.06 -0.46
N VAL A 353 7.87 -20.14 -0.40
CA VAL A 353 6.94 -19.99 0.74
C VAL A 353 5.86 -21.07 0.69
N GLY A 354 5.15 -21.22 -0.43
CA GLY A 354 4.03 -22.16 -0.58
C GLY A 354 2.77 -21.75 0.21
N ILE A 355 1.61 -22.19 -0.28
CA ILE A 355 0.30 -21.80 0.28
C ILE A 355 0.11 -22.22 1.75
N GLU A 356 0.68 -23.37 2.14
CA GLU A 356 0.57 -23.90 3.51
C GLU A 356 1.15 -22.95 4.58
N ARG A 357 2.14 -22.12 4.21
CA ARG A 357 2.78 -21.14 5.12
C ARG A 357 2.26 -19.73 4.94
N PHE A 358 1.20 -19.54 4.13
CA PHE A 358 0.65 -18.22 3.81
C PHE A 358 0.35 -17.38 5.05
N ASN A 359 -0.45 -17.89 6.00
CA ASN A 359 -0.87 -17.12 7.17
C ASN A 359 0.33 -16.63 8.01
N SER A 360 1.33 -17.49 8.21
CA SER A 360 2.54 -17.15 8.96
C SER A 360 3.41 -16.14 8.20
N PHE A 361 3.61 -16.35 6.90
CA PHE A 361 4.36 -15.41 6.05
C PHE A 361 3.67 -14.04 6.02
N TYR A 362 2.37 -14.03 5.73
CA TYR A 362 1.60 -12.82 5.52
C TYR A 362 1.43 -12.01 6.81
N GLY A 363 1.08 -12.64 7.93
CA GLY A 363 0.97 -11.97 9.22
C GLY A 363 2.28 -11.30 9.66
N ASN A 364 3.41 -12.00 9.52
CA ASN A 364 4.72 -11.43 9.83
C ASN A 364 5.07 -10.26 8.90
N VAL A 365 4.84 -10.42 7.59
CA VAL A 365 5.05 -9.36 6.60
C VAL A 365 4.29 -8.08 6.98
N LEU A 366 3.00 -8.19 7.31
CA LEU A 366 2.19 -7.02 7.67
C LEU A 366 2.73 -6.28 8.90
N ILE A 367 3.15 -7.03 9.93
CA ILE A 367 3.71 -6.46 11.16
C ILE A 367 5.06 -5.77 10.87
N PHE A 368 5.99 -6.43 10.17
CA PHE A 368 7.29 -5.84 9.85
C PHE A 368 7.18 -4.60 8.96
N LEU A 369 6.27 -4.62 7.98
CA LEU A 369 6.01 -3.46 7.13
C LEU A 369 5.37 -2.32 7.92
N ALA A 370 4.46 -2.62 8.85
CA ALA A 370 3.91 -1.62 9.76
C ALA A 370 5.05 -0.91 10.52
N TYR A 371 6.01 -1.66 11.07
CA TYR A 371 7.15 -1.08 11.77
C TYR A 371 8.05 -0.24 10.87
N ALA A 372 8.32 -0.70 9.64
CA ALA A 372 9.18 0.01 8.71
C ALA A 372 8.54 1.32 8.20
N PHE A 373 7.22 1.33 7.94
CA PHE A 373 6.55 2.51 7.40
C PHE A 373 6.08 3.51 8.46
N THR A 374 5.89 3.09 9.71
CA THR A 374 5.50 3.98 10.82
C THR A 374 6.41 5.21 10.96
N PRO A 375 7.75 5.08 11.09
CA PRO A 375 8.60 6.26 11.21
C PRO A 375 8.66 7.06 9.90
N TRP A 376 8.68 6.39 8.74
CA TRP A 376 8.69 7.07 7.44
C TRP A 376 7.44 7.92 7.21
N THR A 377 6.25 7.37 7.46
CA THR A 377 4.98 8.08 7.26
C THR A 377 4.94 9.33 8.14
N SER A 378 5.39 9.21 9.39
CA SER A 378 5.46 10.33 10.31
C SER A 378 6.39 11.43 9.80
N ILE A 379 7.62 11.09 9.42
CA ILE A 379 8.63 12.04 8.94
C ILE A 379 8.15 12.76 7.67
N ASN A 380 7.66 12.01 6.69
CA ASN A 380 7.22 12.58 5.43
C ASN A 380 6.01 13.52 5.62
N LEU A 381 5.00 13.10 6.39
CA LEU A 381 3.82 13.93 6.62
C LEU A 381 4.14 15.16 7.46
N VAL A 382 4.99 15.03 8.47
CA VAL A 382 5.43 16.15 9.29
C VAL A 382 6.22 17.16 8.45
N ASP A 383 7.10 16.67 7.58
CA ASP A 383 7.83 17.53 6.67
C ASP A 383 6.88 18.29 5.74
N TYR A 384 5.96 17.58 5.11
CA TYR A 384 5.04 18.13 4.14
C TYR A 384 4.07 19.13 4.76
N PHE A 385 3.43 18.79 5.88
CA PHE A 385 2.37 19.63 6.45
C PHE A 385 2.87 20.71 7.42
N PHE A 386 4.00 20.49 8.10
CA PHE A 386 4.45 21.39 9.17
C PHE A 386 5.76 22.12 8.85
N VAL A 387 6.77 21.41 8.33
CA VAL A 387 8.11 21.98 8.07
C VAL A 387 8.12 22.80 6.79
N ARG A 388 7.97 22.14 5.64
CA ARG A 388 8.05 22.75 4.30
C ARG A 388 6.70 23.21 3.77
N ARG A 389 5.59 22.71 4.34
CA ARG A 389 4.21 23.16 4.03
C ARG A 389 3.88 23.08 2.54
N GLY A 390 4.29 21.99 1.89
CA GLY A 390 4.11 21.78 0.45
C GLY A 390 5.06 22.58 -0.47
N ASN A 391 5.97 23.41 0.07
CA ASN A 391 6.90 24.19 -0.75
C ASN A 391 8.19 23.38 -0.97
N TYR A 392 8.30 22.79 -2.15
CA TYR A 392 9.46 21.99 -2.54
C TYR A 392 9.95 22.43 -3.90
N SER A 393 11.28 22.41 -4.08
CA SER A 393 11.84 22.46 -5.41
C SER A 393 11.83 21.07 -6.02
N ILE A 394 11.22 20.91 -7.19
CA ILE A 394 11.05 19.62 -7.87
C ILE A 394 12.35 19.24 -8.58
N GLN A 395 12.95 20.17 -9.32
CA GLN A 395 14.24 20.01 -10.00
C GLN A 395 15.34 19.59 -9.02
N GLU A 396 15.38 20.20 -7.84
CA GLU A 396 16.38 19.87 -6.83
C GLU A 396 16.18 18.47 -6.23
N MET A 397 14.98 17.86 -6.33
CA MET A 397 14.80 16.45 -5.99
C MET A 397 15.50 15.53 -6.98
N PHE A 398 15.79 15.97 -8.20
CA PHE A 398 16.52 15.19 -9.21
C PHE A 398 18.00 15.57 -9.30
N ASN A 399 18.46 16.57 -8.53
CA ASN A 399 19.84 17.01 -8.50
C ASN A 399 20.62 16.30 -7.37
N PRO A 400 21.58 15.40 -7.68
CA PRO A 400 22.36 14.70 -6.66
C PRO A 400 23.20 15.66 -5.79
N ASN A 401 23.55 16.83 -6.32
CA ASN A 401 24.34 17.85 -5.61
C ASN A 401 23.47 19.06 -5.23
N GLY A 402 22.15 18.89 -5.21
CA GLY A 402 21.20 19.94 -4.91
C GLY A 402 21.02 20.21 -3.42
N MET A 403 20.12 21.14 -3.10
CA MET A 403 19.85 21.64 -1.74
C MET A 403 19.40 20.56 -0.74
N TYR A 404 18.76 19.48 -1.19
CA TYR A 404 18.38 18.36 -0.32
C TYR A 404 19.54 17.44 0.06
N GLY A 405 20.69 17.62 -0.61
CA GLY A 405 21.92 16.86 -0.37
C GLY A 405 21.83 15.39 -0.77
N ARG A 406 23.00 14.73 -0.83
CA ARG A 406 23.07 13.28 -1.10
C ARG A 406 22.56 12.45 0.08
N TRP A 407 22.80 12.91 1.29
CA TRP A 407 22.44 12.23 2.53
C TRP A 407 21.66 13.18 3.45
N GLY A 408 20.35 12.97 3.57
CA GLY A 408 19.47 13.75 4.42
C GLY A 408 19.54 13.28 5.86
N TRP A 409 20.64 13.63 6.56
CA TRP A 409 20.94 13.13 7.90
C TRP A 409 19.80 13.35 8.90
N ARG A 410 18.98 14.40 8.74
CA ARG A 410 17.84 14.71 9.62
C ARG A 410 16.76 13.62 9.55
N GLY A 411 16.31 13.27 8.34
CA GLY A 411 15.36 12.19 8.13
C GLY A 411 15.94 10.84 8.54
N GLN A 412 17.20 10.56 8.18
CA GLN A 412 17.85 9.30 8.52
C GLN A 412 17.97 9.09 10.04
N THR A 413 18.37 10.13 10.77
CA THR A 413 18.49 10.08 12.23
C THR A 413 17.13 9.93 12.89
N ALA A 414 16.11 10.66 12.42
CA ALA A 414 14.75 10.53 12.93
C ALA A 414 14.18 9.13 12.70
N TYR A 415 14.41 8.55 11.51
CA TYR A 415 13.92 7.22 11.16
C TYR A 415 14.59 6.13 11.99
N LEU A 416 15.92 6.10 12.03
CA LEU A 416 16.68 5.10 12.78
C LEU A 416 16.46 5.25 14.29
N GLY A 417 16.43 6.50 14.79
CA GLY A 417 16.15 6.77 16.20
C GLY A 417 14.77 6.29 16.62
N ALA A 418 13.74 6.58 15.82
CA ALA A 418 12.39 6.09 16.08
C ALA A 418 12.30 4.57 15.98
N LEU A 419 12.91 3.95 14.96
CA LEU A 419 12.90 2.50 14.82
C LEU A 419 13.55 1.80 16.02
N VAL A 420 14.71 2.28 16.49
CA VAL A 420 15.38 1.76 17.69
C VAL A 420 14.50 1.92 18.94
N ILE A 421 13.87 3.08 19.11
CA ILE A 421 12.97 3.34 20.25
C ILE A 421 11.69 2.49 20.18
N MET A 422 11.25 2.08 19.00
CA MET A 422 10.11 1.18 18.82
C MET A 422 10.42 -0.26 19.24
N VAL A 423 11.66 -0.74 19.09
CA VAL A 423 12.03 -2.16 19.32
C VAL A 423 11.54 -2.72 20.66
N PRO A 424 11.70 -2.04 21.81
CA PRO A 424 11.20 -2.52 23.10
C PRO A 424 9.68 -2.71 23.18
N PHE A 425 8.91 -2.12 22.26
CA PHE A 425 7.45 -2.16 22.20
C PHE A 425 6.90 -3.07 21.09
N MET A 426 7.76 -3.65 20.25
CA MET A 426 7.34 -4.53 19.15
C MET A 426 6.92 -5.90 19.67
N VAL A 427 5.93 -6.49 18.99
CA VAL A 427 5.49 -7.88 19.19
C VAL A 427 5.39 -8.58 17.85
N THR A 428 6.25 -9.56 17.64
CA THR A 428 6.30 -10.42 16.45
C THR A 428 6.28 -11.87 16.89
N ALA A 429 6.10 -12.81 15.94
CA ALA A 429 6.17 -14.23 16.24
C ALA A 429 7.51 -14.66 16.92
N PRO A 430 8.71 -14.25 16.44
CA PRO A 430 9.97 -14.65 17.06
C PRO A 430 10.47 -13.71 18.17
N PHE A 431 9.85 -12.55 18.37
CA PHE A 431 10.40 -11.51 19.25
C PHE A 431 9.31 -10.69 19.94
N THR A 432 9.45 -10.55 21.25
CA THR A 432 8.67 -9.63 22.08
C THR A 432 9.63 -8.68 22.79
N GLY A 433 9.45 -7.37 22.58
CA GLY A 433 10.27 -6.35 23.22
C GLY A 433 10.08 -6.31 24.75
N SER A 434 11.07 -5.82 25.47
CA SER A 434 11.07 -5.83 26.94
C SER A 434 9.92 -5.04 27.57
N PHE A 435 9.52 -3.92 26.98
CA PHE A 435 8.38 -3.13 27.45
C PHE A 435 7.06 -3.75 27.01
N ALA A 436 6.96 -4.29 25.80
CA ALA A 436 5.79 -5.06 25.40
C ALA A 436 5.55 -6.25 26.35
N ALA A 437 6.60 -7.01 26.69
CA ALA A 437 6.53 -8.12 27.64
C ALA A 437 6.08 -7.67 29.04
N ALA A 438 6.63 -6.55 29.54
CA ALA A 438 6.22 -5.98 30.83
C ALA A 438 4.76 -5.47 30.83
N LEU A 439 4.21 -5.13 29.66
CA LEU A 439 2.87 -4.60 29.46
C LEU A 439 1.88 -5.66 28.91
N GLY A 440 2.13 -6.94 29.17
CA GLY A 440 1.20 -8.02 28.83
C GLY A 440 1.26 -8.46 27.36
N ASN A 441 2.43 -8.36 26.72
CA ASN A 441 2.68 -8.73 25.32
C ASN A 441 1.86 -7.94 24.31
N VAL A 442 1.58 -6.67 24.61
CA VAL A 442 0.81 -5.76 23.74
C VAL A 442 1.76 -4.94 22.86
N ASP A 443 1.46 -4.86 21.56
CA ASP A 443 2.26 -4.09 20.60
C ASP A 443 1.94 -2.58 20.65
N TYR A 444 2.80 -1.79 21.28
CA TYR A 444 2.64 -0.32 21.31
C TYR A 444 3.55 0.41 20.33
N SER A 445 4.26 -0.32 19.46
CA SER A 445 5.33 0.21 18.62
C SER A 445 4.87 1.36 17.73
N MET A 446 3.70 1.27 17.08
CA MET A 446 3.20 2.34 16.20
C MET A 446 2.88 3.63 16.97
N PHE A 447 2.28 3.51 18.16
CA PHE A 447 1.91 4.64 19.01
C PHE A 447 3.12 5.36 19.62
N VAL A 448 4.26 4.66 19.71
CA VAL A 448 5.55 5.24 20.10
C VAL A 448 6.29 5.79 18.88
N GLY A 449 6.36 5.02 17.80
CA GLY A 449 7.14 5.32 16.60
C GLY A 449 6.69 6.58 15.88
N LEU A 450 5.38 6.77 15.71
CA LEU A 450 4.83 7.96 15.06
C LEU A 450 5.26 9.26 15.76
N PRO A 451 4.96 9.49 17.05
CA PRO A 451 5.34 10.73 17.71
C PRO A 451 6.85 10.87 17.88
N VAL A 452 7.60 9.79 18.14
CA VAL A 452 9.06 9.86 18.30
C VAL A 452 9.72 10.29 16.99
N ALA A 453 9.34 9.69 15.86
CA ALA A 453 9.87 10.08 14.55
C ALA A 453 9.53 11.54 14.22
N ALA A 454 8.30 11.98 14.50
CA ALA A 454 7.87 13.35 14.31
C ALA A 454 8.71 14.34 15.13
N VAL A 455 8.85 14.08 16.44
CA VAL A 455 9.54 14.97 17.37
C VAL A 455 11.03 15.07 17.02
N ILE A 456 11.70 13.94 16.79
CA ILE A 456 13.12 13.96 16.40
C ILE A 456 13.29 14.77 15.11
N TYR A 457 12.48 14.49 14.09
CA TYR A 457 12.57 15.20 12.82
C TYR A 457 12.33 16.71 12.95
N LEU A 458 11.27 17.13 13.66
CA LEU A 458 10.96 18.53 13.92
C LEU A 458 12.10 19.26 14.63
N VAL A 459 12.71 18.63 15.63
CA VAL A 459 13.84 19.22 16.35
C VAL A 459 15.03 19.42 15.42
N LEU A 460 15.38 18.40 14.62
CA LEU A 460 16.52 18.46 13.71
C LEU A 460 16.30 19.48 12.56
N CYS A 461 15.06 19.64 12.11
CA CYS A 461 14.70 20.60 11.05
C CYS A 461 14.73 22.07 11.49
N ARG A 462 14.88 22.38 12.79
CA ARG A 462 15.09 23.77 13.26
C ARG A 462 16.38 24.41 12.71
N SER A 463 17.30 23.59 12.22
CA SER A 463 18.55 24.03 11.60
C SER A 463 18.45 24.25 10.08
N LEU A 464 17.27 24.09 9.47
CA LEU A 464 17.06 24.35 8.04
C LEU A 464 16.87 25.85 7.77
N ASP A 465 17.50 26.34 6.71
CA ASP A 465 17.21 27.67 6.17
C ASP A 465 16.04 27.59 5.18
N LEU A 466 14.82 27.55 5.73
CA LEU A 466 13.60 27.48 4.93
C LEU A 466 13.35 28.74 4.09
N THR A 467 14.04 29.86 4.37
CA THR A 467 13.91 31.08 3.57
C THR A 467 14.66 30.88 2.26
N ALA A 468 15.93 30.44 2.33
CA ALA A 468 16.71 30.11 1.15
C ALA A 468 16.04 29.02 0.30
N GLU A 469 15.49 27.97 0.93
CA GLU A 469 14.73 26.94 0.22
C GLU A 469 13.55 27.55 -0.57
N ARG A 470 12.77 28.45 0.04
CA ARG A 470 11.62 29.08 -0.62
C ARG A 470 12.00 30.00 -1.77
N GLU A 471 13.17 30.64 -1.72
CA GLU A 471 13.68 31.44 -2.83
C GLU A 471 13.96 30.55 -4.06
N VAL A 472 14.56 29.37 -3.84
CA VAL A 472 14.78 28.39 -4.92
C VAL A 472 13.45 27.88 -5.48
N VAL A 473 12.47 27.56 -4.62
CA VAL A 473 11.12 27.16 -5.05
C VAL A 473 10.45 28.24 -5.89
N ALA A 474 10.51 29.50 -5.45
CA ALA A 474 9.92 30.62 -6.17
C ALA A 474 10.58 30.85 -7.53
N ALA A 475 11.91 30.65 -7.61
CA ALA A 475 12.65 30.77 -8.87
C ALA A 475 12.32 29.65 -9.87
N GLU A 476 12.02 28.44 -9.38
CA GLU A 476 11.66 27.30 -10.23
C GLU A 476 10.25 27.45 -10.84
N GLY A 477 9.29 27.98 -10.09
CA GLY A 477 7.95 28.30 -10.61
C GLY A 477 7.03 27.12 -10.95
N LEU A 478 7.41 25.88 -10.61
CA LEU A 478 6.62 24.66 -10.90
C LEU A 478 5.54 24.32 -9.87
N VAL A 479 5.62 24.87 -8.65
CA VAL A 479 4.62 24.66 -7.61
C VAL A 479 3.79 25.93 -7.47
N HIS A 480 2.52 25.85 -7.89
CA HIS A 480 1.57 26.97 -7.83
C HIS A 480 0.88 27.01 -6.45
N ARG A 481 0.63 28.22 -5.94
CA ARG A 481 -0.02 28.46 -4.64
C ARG A 481 -1.53 28.31 -4.70
#